data_AF-A0A1Q5PZI6-F1
#
_entry.id   AF-A0A1Q5PZI6-F1
#
_cell.length_a   1.000
_cell.length_b   1.000
_cell.length_c   1.000
_cell.angle_alpha   90.00
_cell.angle_beta   90.00
_cell.angle_gamma   90.00
#
_symmetry.space_group_name_H-M   'P 1'
#
loop_
_entity.id
_entity.type
_entity.pdbx_description
1 polymer ?
#
loop_
_entity_poly.entity_id
_entity_poly.type
_entity_poly.pdbx_seq_one_letter_code
_entity_poly.pdbx_strand_id
1 'polypeptide(L)'
;MEFKKHIKAAEAILELAIRMETLLPPRTTSEILELLKYGEWGLALEQLLGELYEYEVTPSPEDKLRLIQLGLFFQIPKDLLSFWPDPPPNRDDHGGNADPPRLLGGELEPLTYTVGFLHTPLEQVLHALPRYRRGWFNRRIHTIPTGDLRDMLLTLEQPNFSGEPSLLVTATAAPGWTALFDNTAAGVGVVPVAADLARRLRVRGYAVRSIPPWSYHHRKQGSRHFFTLGPETPSGIIRRVETIECPVSSWTFDYHGEPQPFEDTSRYDHPHQDERFTNDMLRAYAEAVGLDPWREDFYHPPGHIIPS
;
A
#
# COMPACT_ATOMS: atom_id res chain seq x y z
N MET A 1 -24.62 -30.39 -25.61
CA MET A 1 -24.41 -30.63 -24.15
C MET A 1 -24.26 -29.33 -23.37
N GLU A 2 -23.65 -28.29 -23.96
CA GLU A 2 -23.44 -26.98 -23.31
C GLU A 2 -24.71 -26.14 -23.11
N PHE A 3 -25.67 -26.18 -24.04
CA PHE A 3 -26.92 -25.39 -23.91
C PHE A 3 -27.72 -25.71 -22.63
N LYS A 4 -27.80 -27.00 -22.25
CA LYS A 4 -28.44 -27.43 -20.99
C LYS A 4 -27.69 -26.94 -19.74
N LYS A 5 -26.38 -26.72 -19.82
CA LYS A 5 -25.59 -26.20 -18.69
C LYS A 5 -25.85 -24.71 -18.49
N HIS A 6 -25.99 -23.97 -19.58
CA HIS A 6 -26.28 -22.54 -19.53
C HIS A 6 -27.70 -22.23 -19.06
N ILE A 7 -28.70 -23.05 -19.43
CA ILE A 7 -30.06 -22.92 -18.87
C ILE A 7 -30.04 -23.07 -17.35
N LYS A 8 -29.33 -24.09 -16.83
CA LYS A 8 -29.18 -24.29 -15.38
C LYS A 8 -28.43 -23.15 -14.69
N ALA A 9 -27.45 -22.56 -15.36
CA ALA A 9 -26.73 -21.39 -14.86
C ALA A 9 -27.65 -20.15 -14.81
N ALA A 10 -28.45 -19.93 -15.85
CA ALA A 10 -29.45 -18.86 -15.90
C ALA A 10 -30.51 -19.00 -14.78
N GLU A 11 -31.02 -20.20 -14.56
CA GLU A 11 -31.93 -20.51 -13.44
C GLU A 11 -31.28 -20.20 -12.09
N ALA A 12 -30.01 -20.60 -11.90
CA ALA A 12 -29.27 -20.34 -10.66
C ALA A 12 -29.02 -18.84 -10.41
N ILE A 13 -28.72 -18.05 -11.44
CA ILE A 13 -28.56 -16.59 -11.32
C ILE A 13 -29.88 -15.95 -10.87
N LEU A 14 -30.99 -16.34 -11.48
CA LEU A 14 -32.31 -15.81 -11.13
C LEU A 14 -32.73 -16.19 -9.70
N GLU A 15 -32.48 -17.44 -9.27
CA GLU A 15 -32.75 -17.88 -7.91
C GLU A 15 -31.98 -17.04 -6.87
N LEU A 16 -30.72 -16.72 -7.15
CA LEU A 16 -29.89 -15.88 -6.27
C LEU A 16 -30.41 -14.45 -6.22
N ALA A 17 -30.76 -13.86 -7.36
CA ALA A 17 -31.32 -12.51 -7.44
C ALA A 17 -32.63 -12.40 -6.64
N ILE A 18 -33.56 -13.35 -6.79
CA ILE A 18 -34.83 -13.38 -6.06
C ILE A 18 -34.59 -13.52 -4.54
N ARG A 19 -33.66 -14.38 -4.13
CA ARG A 19 -33.32 -14.57 -2.71
C ARG A 19 -32.83 -13.29 -2.06
N MET A 20 -32.17 -12.42 -2.82
CA MET A 20 -31.54 -11.18 -2.37
C MET A 20 -32.36 -9.93 -2.71
N GLU A 21 -33.55 -10.08 -3.29
CA GLU A 21 -34.39 -8.98 -3.78
C GLU A 21 -34.77 -7.97 -2.70
N THR A 22 -34.91 -8.41 -1.45
CA THR A 22 -35.21 -7.51 -0.31
C THR A 22 -34.00 -6.69 0.17
N LEU A 23 -32.80 -7.06 -0.26
CA LEU A 23 -31.53 -6.43 0.11
C LEU A 23 -30.95 -5.59 -1.04
N LEU A 24 -31.50 -5.73 -2.24
CA LEU A 24 -31.07 -5.06 -3.46
C LEU A 24 -32.13 -4.04 -3.93
N PRO A 25 -31.78 -3.12 -4.84
CA PRO A 25 -32.77 -2.25 -5.45
C PRO A 25 -33.94 -3.03 -6.06
N PRO A 26 -35.18 -2.52 -5.97
CA PRO A 26 -36.36 -3.21 -6.51
C PRO A 26 -36.31 -3.51 -8.03
N ARG A 27 -35.38 -2.87 -8.76
CA ARG A 27 -35.18 -3.07 -10.20
C ARG A 27 -34.25 -4.24 -10.55
N THR A 28 -33.39 -4.64 -9.62
CA THR A 28 -32.26 -5.54 -9.90
C THR A 28 -32.72 -6.90 -10.42
N THR A 29 -33.74 -7.50 -9.81
CA THR A 29 -34.33 -8.77 -10.29
C THR A 29 -34.91 -8.65 -11.70
N SER A 30 -35.54 -7.51 -12.01
CA SER A 30 -36.16 -7.27 -13.32
C SER A 30 -35.12 -7.10 -14.43
N GLU A 31 -34.04 -6.38 -14.14
CA GLU A 31 -32.90 -6.17 -15.04
C GLU A 31 -32.15 -7.48 -15.32
N ILE A 32 -31.92 -8.29 -14.27
CA ILE A 32 -31.33 -9.63 -14.40
C ILE A 32 -32.24 -10.52 -15.27
N LEU A 33 -33.55 -10.53 -15.02
CA LEU A 33 -34.50 -11.33 -15.79
C LEU A 33 -34.52 -10.94 -17.28
N GLU A 34 -34.35 -9.64 -17.58
CA GLU A 34 -34.26 -9.15 -18.95
C GLU A 34 -33.00 -9.68 -19.65
N LEU A 35 -31.83 -9.57 -19.01
CA LEU A 35 -30.56 -10.11 -19.54
C LEU A 35 -30.63 -11.61 -19.79
N LEU A 36 -31.24 -12.37 -18.87
CA LEU A 36 -31.41 -13.81 -19.02
C LEU A 36 -32.30 -14.20 -20.22
N LYS A 37 -33.35 -13.40 -20.51
CA LYS A 37 -34.23 -13.63 -21.68
C LYS A 37 -33.52 -13.44 -23.01
N TYR A 38 -32.55 -12.52 -23.07
CA TYR A 38 -31.75 -12.27 -24.27
C TYR A 38 -30.56 -13.21 -24.43
N GLY A 39 -30.34 -14.14 -23.49
CA GLY A 39 -29.21 -15.07 -23.53
C GLY A 39 -27.91 -14.47 -22.99
N GLU A 40 -27.96 -13.27 -22.42
CA GLU A 40 -26.82 -12.52 -21.88
C GLU A 40 -26.50 -12.99 -20.44
N TRP A 41 -26.28 -14.29 -20.27
CA TRP A 41 -26.19 -14.92 -18.94
C TRP A 41 -24.96 -14.50 -18.14
N GLY A 42 -23.83 -14.26 -18.80
CA GLY A 42 -22.61 -13.74 -18.16
C GLY A 42 -22.83 -12.31 -17.64
N LEU A 43 -23.44 -11.45 -18.45
CA LEU A 43 -23.79 -10.09 -18.06
C LEU A 43 -24.83 -10.06 -16.93
N ALA A 44 -25.79 -10.99 -16.92
CA ALA A 44 -26.75 -11.12 -15.84
C ALA A 44 -26.05 -11.43 -14.49
N LEU A 45 -25.01 -12.25 -14.51
CA LEU A 45 -24.19 -12.52 -13.34
C LEU A 45 -23.33 -11.32 -12.95
N GLU A 46 -22.69 -10.65 -13.91
CA GLU A 46 -21.91 -9.43 -13.64
C GLU A 46 -22.77 -8.32 -13.03
N GLN A 47 -24.00 -8.13 -13.52
CA GLN A 47 -24.97 -7.18 -12.96
C GLN A 47 -25.31 -7.54 -11.51
N LEU A 48 -25.60 -8.81 -11.24
CA LEU A 48 -25.88 -9.27 -9.87
C LEU A 48 -24.67 -9.04 -8.96
N LEU A 49 -23.46 -9.40 -9.40
CA LEU A 49 -22.23 -9.15 -8.65
C LEU A 49 -22.06 -7.66 -8.36
N GLY A 50 -22.20 -6.80 -9.38
CA GLY A 50 -22.07 -5.35 -9.26
C GLY A 50 -23.04 -4.75 -8.24
N GLU A 51 -24.29 -5.20 -8.24
CA GLU A 51 -25.31 -4.74 -7.30
C GLU A 51 -25.03 -5.25 -5.87
N LEU A 52 -24.54 -6.49 -5.71
CA LEU A 52 -24.07 -6.96 -4.40
C LEU A 52 -22.89 -6.10 -3.88
N TYR A 53 -22.00 -5.65 -4.79
CA TYR A 53 -20.91 -4.73 -4.46
C TYR A 53 -21.35 -3.30 -4.16
N GLU A 54 -22.33 -2.78 -4.88
CA GLU A 54 -22.80 -1.40 -4.69
C GLU A 54 -23.57 -1.25 -3.37
N TYR A 55 -24.32 -2.27 -2.98
CA TYR A 55 -25.22 -2.24 -1.83
C TYR A 55 -24.72 -3.00 -0.60
N GLU A 56 -23.45 -3.42 -0.60
CA GLU A 56 -22.80 -4.09 0.54
C GLU A 56 -23.53 -5.35 1.04
N VAL A 57 -24.20 -6.05 0.13
CA VAL A 57 -24.98 -7.24 0.47
C VAL A 57 -24.05 -8.43 0.59
N THR A 58 -23.87 -8.92 1.82
CA THR A 58 -23.07 -10.11 2.09
C THR A 58 -23.88 -11.38 1.83
N PRO A 59 -23.54 -12.21 0.82
CA PRO A 59 -24.26 -13.44 0.56
C PRO A 59 -24.01 -14.49 1.65
N SER A 60 -24.94 -15.43 1.82
CA SER A 60 -24.71 -16.59 2.69
C SER A 60 -23.53 -17.43 2.19
N PRO A 61 -22.86 -18.24 3.03
CA PRO A 61 -21.75 -19.10 2.59
C PRO A 61 -22.11 -20.03 1.41
N GLU A 62 -23.36 -20.51 1.37
CA GLU A 62 -23.88 -21.33 0.27
C GLU A 62 -24.01 -20.51 -1.02
N ASP A 63 -24.56 -19.29 -0.93
CA ASP A 63 -24.72 -18.39 -2.06
C ASP A 63 -23.38 -17.90 -2.61
N LYS A 64 -22.41 -17.59 -1.73
CA LYS A 64 -21.03 -17.25 -2.10
C LYS A 64 -20.40 -18.36 -2.94
N LEU A 65 -20.51 -19.62 -2.49
CA LEU A 65 -19.98 -20.77 -3.22
C LEU A 65 -20.64 -20.91 -4.61
N ARG A 66 -21.95 -20.69 -4.67
CA ARG A 66 -22.72 -20.80 -5.91
C ARG A 66 -22.37 -19.69 -6.91
N LEU A 67 -22.19 -18.45 -6.43
CA LEU A 67 -21.74 -17.34 -7.25
C LEU A 67 -20.31 -17.55 -7.78
N ILE A 68 -19.39 -18.09 -6.97
CA ILE A 68 -18.03 -18.44 -7.42
C ILE A 68 -18.08 -19.51 -8.52
N GLN A 69 -18.90 -20.55 -8.35
CA GLN A 69 -19.06 -21.61 -9.36
C GLN A 69 -19.61 -21.06 -10.68
N LEU A 70 -20.61 -20.16 -10.62
CA LEU A 70 -21.16 -19.50 -11.79
C LEU A 70 -20.13 -18.58 -12.44
N GLY A 71 -19.36 -17.84 -11.64
CA GLY A 71 -18.28 -16.98 -12.12
C GLY A 71 -17.20 -17.73 -12.90
N LEU A 72 -16.75 -18.87 -12.35
CA LEU A 72 -15.81 -19.76 -13.04
C LEU A 72 -16.41 -20.33 -14.34
N PHE A 73 -17.70 -20.64 -14.34
CA PHE A 73 -18.40 -21.15 -15.52
C PHE A 73 -18.46 -20.11 -16.66
N PHE A 74 -18.72 -18.84 -16.33
CA PHE A 74 -18.75 -17.75 -17.30
C PHE A 74 -17.38 -17.10 -17.56
N GLN A 75 -16.31 -17.62 -16.97
CA GLN A 75 -14.96 -17.06 -17.07
C GLN A 75 -14.87 -15.59 -16.61
N ILE A 76 -15.68 -15.23 -15.62
CA ILE A 76 -15.61 -13.91 -14.98
C ILE A 76 -14.24 -13.77 -14.29
N PRO A 77 -13.53 -12.64 -14.46
CA PRO A 77 -12.28 -12.35 -13.77
C PRO A 77 -12.37 -12.56 -12.25
N LYS A 78 -11.34 -13.19 -11.68
CA LYS A 78 -11.32 -13.59 -10.25
C LYS A 78 -11.48 -12.40 -9.29
N ASP A 79 -11.03 -11.22 -9.69
CA ASP A 79 -11.20 -9.96 -8.96
C ASP A 79 -12.67 -9.54 -8.82
N LEU A 80 -13.52 -9.86 -9.81
CA LEU A 80 -14.98 -9.63 -9.71
C LEU A 80 -15.69 -10.70 -8.87
N LEU A 81 -15.08 -11.86 -8.69
CA LEU A 81 -15.59 -12.97 -7.86
C LEU A 81 -15.15 -12.90 -6.40
N SER A 82 -14.36 -11.90 -6.05
CA SER A 82 -13.82 -11.69 -4.71
C SER A 82 -14.83 -10.94 -3.84
N PHE A 83 -15.94 -11.59 -3.49
CA PHE A 83 -16.87 -11.07 -2.49
C PHE A 83 -16.09 -10.64 -1.27
N TRP A 84 -16.41 -9.45 -0.74
CA TRP A 84 -15.89 -8.86 0.50
C TRP A 84 -14.88 -9.76 1.21
N PRO A 85 -13.64 -9.31 1.45
CA PRO A 85 -12.92 -9.91 2.54
C PRO A 85 -13.79 -9.67 3.78
N ASP A 86 -14.45 -10.73 4.27
CA ASP A 86 -14.62 -10.85 5.70
C ASP A 86 -13.23 -10.49 6.25
N PRO A 87 -13.04 -9.40 7.02
CA PRO A 87 -11.77 -9.19 7.69
C PRO A 87 -11.49 -10.53 8.37
N PRO A 88 -10.34 -11.18 8.08
CA PRO A 88 -10.14 -12.57 8.45
C PRO A 88 -10.60 -12.75 9.91
N PRO A 89 -11.62 -13.60 10.14
CA PRO A 89 -12.37 -13.60 11.40
C PRO A 89 -11.37 -13.83 12.50
N ASN A 90 -11.14 -12.81 13.35
CA ASN A 90 -10.16 -12.82 14.43
C ASN A 90 -8.98 -13.74 14.11
N ARG A 91 -8.04 -13.27 13.28
CA ARG A 91 -6.69 -13.79 13.44
C ARG A 91 -6.35 -13.52 14.89
N ASP A 92 -6.21 -14.59 15.66
CA ASP A 92 -5.48 -14.55 16.92
C ASP A 92 -4.20 -13.79 16.60
N ASP A 93 -4.19 -12.50 16.93
CA ASP A 93 -3.08 -11.63 16.67
C ASP A 93 -2.01 -12.14 17.61
N HIS A 94 -1.07 -12.92 17.07
CA HIS A 94 0.04 -13.46 17.82
C HIS A 94 1.05 -12.34 18.13
N GLY A 95 0.57 -11.25 18.76
CA GLY A 95 1.31 -10.13 19.32
C GLY A 95 2.18 -9.42 18.28
N GLY A 96 1.60 -8.46 17.56
CA GLY A 96 2.39 -7.42 16.87
C GLY A 96 2.03 -7.10 15.43
N ASN A 97 0.93 -7.68 14.94
CA ASN A 97 0.29 -7.26 13.68
C ASN A 97 -0.92 -6.33 13.90
N ALA A 98 -1.22 -5.95 15.15
CA ALA A 98 -2.18 -4.89 15.45
C ALA A 98 -1.78 -3.58 14.74
N ASP A 99 -2.79 -2.82 14.32
CA ASP A 99 -2.78 -1.60 13.49
C ASP A 99 -1.41 -1.15 12.92
N PRO A 100 -1.25 -1.14 11.58
CA PRO A 100 -0.06 -0.60 10.93
C PRO A 100 0.33 0.75 11.50
N PRO A 101 1.62 1.02 11.77
CA PRO A 101 2.02 2.33 12.23
C PRO A 101 1.74 3.38 11.14
N ARG A 102 1.04 4.45 11.52
CA ARG A 102 0.62 5.54 10.63
C ARG A 102 1.07 6.88 11.18
N LEU A 103 1.69 7.69 10.31
CA LEU A 103 2.07 9.06 10.62
C LEU A 103 0.86 9.98 10.42
N LEU A 104 0.65 10.93 11.32
CA LEU A 104 -0.53 11.82 11.33
C LEU A 104 -1.86 11.05 11.36
N GLY A 105 -1.88 9.89 12.03
CA GLY A 105 -3.05 9.01 12.08
C GLY A 105 -3.54 8.51 10.71
N GLY A 106 -2.74 8.64 9.66
CA GLY A 106 -3.11 8.28 8.29
C GLY A 106 -3.81 9.38 7.48
N GLU A 107 -3.94 10.60 8.01
CA GLU A 107 -4.69 11.70 7.36
C GLU A 107 -4.14 12.05 5.96
N LEU A 108 -2.82 11.99 5.78
CA LEU A 108 -2.13 12.37 4.55
C LEU A 108 -1.63 11.18 3.72
N GLU A 109 -2.16 9.99 3.95
CA GLU A 109 -1.89 8.84 3.06
C GLU A 109 -2.34 9.17 1.62
N PRO A 110 -1.55 8.85 0.57
CA PRO A 110 -0.36 7.99 0.57
C PRO A 110 0.99 8.70 0.78
N LEU A 111 1.03 10.02 1.02
CA LEU A 111 2.28 10.78 1.16
C LEU A 111 3.15 10.29 2.33
N THR A 112 2.50 9.68 3.33
CA THR A 112 3.13 9.16 4.55
C THR A 112 3.38 7.66 4.52
N TYR A 113 3.04 6.95 3.44
CA TYR A 113 3.24 5.49 3.34
C TYR A 113 4.70 5.07 3.42
N THR A 114 5.59 5.86 2.82
CA THR A 114 7.03 5.59 2.84
C THR A 114 7.79 6.85 3.24
N VAL A 115 8.70 6.71 4.20
CA VAL A 115 9.62 7.78 4.61
C VAL A 115 11.05 7.33 4.38
N GLY A 116 11.85 8.18 3.75
CA GLY A 116 13.29 7.96 3.57
C GLY A 116 14.10 8.75 4.60
N PHE A 117 15.24 8.20 5.03
CA PHE A 117 16.14 8.80 6.00
C PHE A 117 17.60 8.69 5.53
N LEU A 118 18.35 9.77 5.69
CA LEU A 118 19.79 9.81 5.41
C LEU A 118 20.52 10.27 6.67
N HIS A 119 21.56 9.52 7.05
CA HIS A 119 22.42 9.87 8.18
C HIS A 119 23.45 10.91 7.76
N THR A 120 22.95 12.09 7.42
CA THR A 120 23.74 13.29 7.14
C THR A 120 22.90 14.56 7.40
N PRO A 121 23.53 15.69 7.78
CA PRO A 121 22.82 16.96 7.97
C PRO A 121 22.06 17.42 6.73
N LEU A 122 20.96 18.13 6.96
CA LEU A 122 20.03 18.64 5.95
C LEU A 122 20.74 19.39 4.82
N GLU A 123 21.72 20.22 5.17
CA GLU A 123 22.46 21.06 4.23
C GLU A 123 23.24 20.22 3.21
N GLN A 124 23.78 19.07 3.63
CA GLN A 124 24.50 18.17 2.72
C GLN A 124 23.56 17.51 1.72
N VAL A 125 22.35 17.13 2.17
CA VAL A 125 21.31 16.57 1.30
C VAL A 125 20.86 17.61 0.27
N LEU A 126 20.56 18.83 0.73
CA LEU A 126 20.16 19.94 -0.15
C LEU A 126 21.24 20.30 -1.17
N HIS A 127 22.52 20.20 -0.81
CA HIS A 127 23.62 20.40 -1.74
C HIS A 127 23.73 19.28 -2.79
N ALA A 128 23.36 18.04 -2.45
CA ALA A 128 23.43 16.90 -3.37
C ALA A 128 22.25 16.82 -4.35
N LEU A 129 21.05 17.25 -3.94
CA LEU A 129 19.81 17.11 -4.71
C LEU A 129 19.80 17.83 -6.08
N PRO A 130 20.28 19.09 -6.22
CA PRO A 130 20.39 19.73 -7.53
C PRO A 130 21.30 19.00 -8.51
N ARG A 131 22.28 18.23 -8.02
CA ARG A 131 23.18 17.40 -8.84
C ARG A 131 22.56 16.05 -9.20
N TYR A 132 21.56 15.61 -8.43
CA TYR A 132 20.78 14.41 -8.69
C TYR A 132 19.78 14.63 -9.84
N ARG A 133 19.00 15.71 -9.78
CA ARG A 133 18.00 16.05 -10.81
C ARG A 133 18.65 16.80 -11.97
N ARG A 134 19.25 16.07 -12.93
CA ARG A 134 19.82 16.66 -14.14
C ARG A 134 18.72 17.34 -14.98
N GLY A 135 18.69 18.67 -14.98
CA GLY A 135 17.89 19.49 -15.87
C GLY A 135 18.43 20.91 -15.94
N TRP A 136 18.50 21.48 -17.13
CA TRP A 136 19.16 22.75 -17.48
C TRP A 136 18.55 24.04 -16.89
N PHE A 137 17.71 23.94 -15.85
CA PHE A 137 17.12 25.10 -15.18
C PHE A 137 17.25 24.95 -13.67
N ASN A 138 17.77 26.00 -13.02
CA ASN A 138 17.76 26.19 -11.57
C ASN A 138 16.32 26.04 -11.04
N ARG A 139 15.91 24.83 -10.68
CA ARG A 139 14.67 24.60 -9.96
C ARG A 139 14.81 25.23 -8.58
N ARG A 140 13.99 26.24 -8.30
CA ARG A 140 14.03 26.95 -7.04
C ARG A 140 13.48 26.03 -5.94
N ILE A 141 14.35 25.71 -5.00
CA ILE A 141 13.96 25.08 -3.74
C ILE A 141 13.01 26.04 -3.03
N HIS A 142 11.84 25.56 -2.65
CA HIS A 142 10.92 26.32 -1.82
C HIS A 142 11.15 25.94 -0.36
N THR A 143 11.43 26.93 0.49
CA THR A 143 11.68 26.71 1.91
C THR A 143 10.46 27.12 2.71
N ILE A 144 10.04 26.23 3.60
CA ILE A 144 8.94 26.39 4.55
C ILE A 144 9.60 26.61 5.92
N PRO A 145 9.72 27.88 6.38
CA PRO A 145 10.57 28.20 7.54
C PRO A 145 9.96 27.79 8.88
N THR A 146 8.64 27.64 8.93
CA THR A 146 7.85 27.41 10.15
C THR A 146 6.64 26.55 9.81
N GLY A 147 6.06 25.92 10.82
CA GLY A 147 4.90 25.02 10.67
C GLY A 147 5.22 23.66 11.28
N ASP A 148 4.21 22.81 11.35
CA ASP A 148 4.38 21.41 11.72
C ASP A 148 4.63 20.53 10.47
N LEU A 149 4.80 19.22 10.69
CA LEU A 149 4.96 18.28 9.58
C LEU A 149 3.78 18.30 8.61
N ARG A 150 2.56 18.43 9.13
CA ARG A 150 1.34 18.41 8.34
C ARG A 150 1.32 19.58 7.36
N ASP A 151 1.65 20.79 7.82
CA ASP A 151 1.79 21.98 7.00
C ASP A 151 2.83 21.78 5.89
N MET A 152 3.99 21.19 6.23
CA MET A 152 5.05 20.93 5.26
C MET A 152 4.61 19.92 4.19
N LEU A 153 3.95 18.82 4.58
CA LEU A 153 3.47 17.79 3.66
C LEU A 153 2.36 18.29 2.74
N LEU A 154 1.47 19.17 3.19
CA LEU A 154 0.40 19.74 2.36
C LEU A 154 0.93 20.60 1.20
N THR A 155 2.17 21.07 1.27
CA THR A 155 2.81 21.80 0.15
C THR A 155 3.34 20.88 -0.95
N LEU A 156 3.43 19.57 -0.70
CA LEU A 156 3.58 18.60 -1.77
C LEU A 156 2.26 18.53 -2.53
N GLU A 157 2.10 19.41 -3.53
CA GLU A 157 0.93 19.44 -4.41
C GLU A 157 0.62 18.05 -5.01
N GLN A 158 -0.63 17.88 -5.47
CA GLN A 158 -1.33 16.64 -5.82
C GLN A 158 -0.48 15.47 -6.34
N PRO A 159 -0.91 14.21 -6.10
CA PRO A 159 -0.09 13.05 -6.36
C PRO A 159 0.42 13.02 -7.81
N ASN A 160 1.74 12.97 -7.98
CA ASN A 160 2.36 12.91 -9.28
C ASN A 160 2.14 11.50 -9.86
N PHE A 161 1.32 11.43 -10.92
CA PHE A 161 1.02 10.21 -11.67
C PHE A 161 2.05 9.92 -12.79
N SER A 162 2.86 10.91 -13.20
CA SER A 162 3.83 10.77 -14.28
C SER A 162 4.95 11.82 -14.20
N GLY A 163 6.21 11.38 -14.12
CA GLY A 163 7.39 12.24 -14.09
C GLY A 163 8.21 12.08 -12.81
N GLU A 164 9.19 12.95 -12.58
CA GLU A 164 9.94 12.98 -11.33
C GLU A 164 9.04 13.51 -10.21
N PRO A 165 8.91 12.85 -9.04
CA PRO A 165 8.07 13.38 -7.96
C PRO A 165 8.69 14.63 -7.34
N SER A 166 7.89 15.52 -6.76
CA SER A 166 8.40 16.53 -5.84
C SER A 166 8.86 15.85 -4.55
N LEU A 167 9.92 16.36 -3.93
CA LEU A 167 10.43 15.85 -2.65
C LEU A 167 10.31 16.92 -1.57
N LEU A 168 9.82 16.53 -0.40
CA LEU A 168 10.01 17.29 0.83
C LEU A 168 11.24 16.74 1.54
N VAL A 169 12.10 17.65 1.99
CA VAL A 169 13.32 17.35 2.76
C VAL A 169 13.30 18.16 4.03
N THR A 170 13.49 17.52 5.18
CA THR A 170 13.40 18.18 6.49
C THR A 170 14.35 17.53 7.48
N ALA A 171 14.80 18.29 8.49
CA ALA A 171 15.60 17.74 9.58
C ALA A 171 14.72 16.91 10.52
N THR A 172 15.36 16.04 11.30
CA THR A 172 14.67 15.29 12.37
C THR A 172 15.18 15.69 13.75
N ALA A 173 14.46 15.27 14.80
CA ALA A 173 14.87 15.42 16.18
C ALA A 173 16.13 14.59 16.52
N ALA A 174 16.41 13.54 15.74
CA ALA A 174 17.66 12.80 15.86
C ALA A 174 18.81 13.58 15.17
N PRO A 175 19.87 13.97 15.91
CA PRO A 175 20.96 14.74 15.33
C PRO A 175 21.62 14.05 14.14
N GLY A 176 21.86 14.79 13.06
CA GLY A 176 22.51 14.27 11.87
C GLY A 176 21.60 13.45 10.95
N TRP A 177 20.31 13.36 11.23
CA TRP A 177 19.33 12.69 10.36
C TRP A 177 18.49 13.68 9.57
N THR A 178 18.33 13.38 8.27
CA THR A 178 17.46 14.10 7.34
C THR A 178 16.38 13.16 6.83
N ALA A 179 15.12 13.61 6.86
CA ALA A 179 13.98 12.88 6.33
C ALA A 179 13.62 13.34 4.91
N LEU A 180 13.04 12.40 4.15
CA LEU A 180 12.61 12.56 2.78
C LEU A 180 11.17 12.04 2.64
N PHE A 181 10.31 12.84 2.02
CA PHE A 181 8.97 12.43 1.56
C PHE A 181 8.83 12.76 0.08
N ASP A 182 7.96 12.04 -0.61
CA ASP A 182 7.63 12.34 -2.00
C ASP A 182 6.13 12.45 -2.22
N ASN A 183 5.75 12.96 -3.39
CA ASN A 183 4.35 13.04 -3.79
C ASN A 183 3.95 11.99 -4.83
N THR A 184 4.60 10.83 -4.89
CA THR A 184 4.21 9.79 -5.84
C THR A 184 2.80 9.27 -5.52
N ALA A 185 1.98 9.06 -6.55
CA ALA A 185 0.61 8.55 -6.37
C ALA A 185 0.51 7.19 -5.67
N ALA A 186 1.59 6.40 -5.70
CA ALA A 186 1.66 5.13 -5.00
C ALA A 186 2.26 5.23 -3.59
N GLY A 187 2.86 6.38 -3.20
CA GLY A 187 3.51 6.57 -1.90
C GLY A 187 4.76 5.71 -1.71
N VAL A 188 5.48 5.38 -2.80
CA VAL A 188 6.61 4.43 -2.79
C VAL A 188 7.89 4.95 -3.46
N GLY A 189 7.84 6.12 -4.11
CA GLY A 189 8.95 6.61 -4.95
C GLY A 189 10.15 7.16 -4.18
N VAL A 190 10.05 7.34 -2.87
CA VAL A 190 11.14 7.92 -2.07
C VAL A 190 12.31 6.94 -1.91
N VAL A 191 12.05 5.63 -1.95
CA VAL A 191 13.07 4.59 -1.79
C VAL A 191 14.22 4.71 -2.81
N PRO A 192 13.96 4.73 -4.14
CA PRO A 192 15.04 4.87 -5.12
C PRO A 192 15.80 6.19 -4.99
N VAL A 193 15.13 7.29 -4.61
CA VAL A 193 15.78 8.59 -4.37
C VAL A 193 16.72 8.50 -3.16
N ALA A 194 16.23 7.99 -2.03
CA ALA A 194 17.02 7.85 -0.81
C ALA A 194 18.20 6.89 -1.03
N ALA A 195 18.01 5.79 -1.74
CA ALA A 195 19.07 4.82 -2.05
C ALA A 195 20.19 5.46 -2.89
N ASP A 196 19.83 6.23 -3.92
CA ASP A 196 20.81 6.91 -4.77
C ASP A 196 21.57 8.00 -4.00
N LEU A 197 20.86 8.79 -3.17
CA LEU A 197 21.49 9.81 -2.33
C LEU A 197 22.44 9.20 -1.29
N ALA A 198 22.03 8.14 -0.59
CA ALA A 198 22.87 7.42 0.37
C ALA A 198 24.17 6.94 -0.30
N ARG A 199 24.04 6.35 -1.49
CA ARG A 199 25.18 5.89 -2.30
C ARG A 199 26.11 7.03 -2.74
N ARG A 200 25.56 8.15 -3.24
CA ARG A 200 26.35 9.30 -3.73
C ARG A 200 27.05 10.06 -2.61
N LEU A 201 26.35 10.28 -1.51
CA LEU A 201 26.88 10.94 -0.31
C LEU A 201 27.78 10.01 0.49
N ARG A 202 27.79 8.70 0.17
CA ARG A 202 28.53 7.65 0.89
C ARG A 202 28.16 7.61 2.37
N VAL A 203 26.88 7.72 2.66
CA VAL A 203 26.32 7.69 4.01
C VAL A 203 25.37 6.50 4.15
N ARG A 204 25.13 6.10 5.40
CA ARG A 204 24.05 5.17 5.72
C ARG A 204 22.71 5.88 5.56
N GLY A 205 21.71 5.16 5.07
CA GLY A 205 20.33 5.61 5.06
C GLY A 205 19.38 4.46 5.36
N TYR A 206 18.12 4.80 5.60
CA TYR A 206 17.05 3.83 5.76
C TYR A 206 15.81 4.30 5.02
N ALA A 207 14.91 3.39 4.69
CA ALA A 207 13.55 3.75 4.35
C ALA A 207 12.60 2.78 5.04
N VAL A 208 11.48 3.31 5.51
CA VAL A 208 10.41 2.52 6.13
C VAL A 208 9.15 2.68 5.31
N ARG A 209 8.43 1.58 5.10
CA ARG A 209 7.13 1.57 4.45
C ARG A 209 6.11 0.89 5.34
N SER A 210 4.97 1.55 5.52
CA SER A 210 3.79 1.02 6.18
C SER A 210 2.58 1.40 5.32
N ILE A 211 2.08 0.44 4.54
CA ILE A 211 0.83 0.53 3.81
C ILE A 211 -0.16 -0.39 4.51
N PRO A 212 -1.30 0.11 4.99
CA PRO A 212 -2.25 -0.72 5.70
C PRO A 212 -2.88 -1.79 4.79
N PRO A 213 -3.29 -2.94 5.36
CA PRO A 213 -4.06 -3.96 4.63
C PRO A 213 -5.27 -3.31 3.98
N TRP A 214 -5.53 -3.66 2.72
CA TRP A 214 -6.63 -3.14 1.89
C TRP A 214 -7.13 -1.73 2.29
N SER A 215 -6.32 -0.69 2.05
CA SER A 215 -6.79 0.69 2.25
C SER A 215 -8.01 0.93 1.34
N TYR A 216 -9.20 1.09 1.95
CA TYR A 216 -10.52 1.20 1.33
C TYR A 216 -10.64 2.26 0.19
N HIS A 217 -9.65 3.15 0.05
CA HIS A 217 -9.64 4.23 -0.94
C HIS A 217 -8.62 4.09 -2.07
N HIS A 218 -7.67 3.16 -1.98
CA HIS A 218 -6.61 3.02 -2.98
C HIS A 218 -6.40 1.54 -3.22
N ARG A 219 -6.73 1.05 -4.43
CA ARG A 219 -6.55 -0.31 -4.98
C ARG A 219 -5.10 -0.87 -4.79
N LYS A 220 -4.63 -1.00 -3.56
CA LYS A 220 -3.24 -1.19 -3.16
C LYS A 220 -3.20 -2.27 -2.09
N GLN A 221 -2.23 -3.15 -2.27
CA GLN A 221 -1.92 -4.23 -1.34
C GLN A 221 -1.26 -3.63 -0.10
N GLY A 222 -1.70 -4.06 1.10
CA GLY A 222 -1.00 -3.77 2.34
C GLY A 222 0.45 -4.24 2.25
N SER A 223 1.37 -3.47 2.81
CA SER A 223 2.78 -3.83 2.76
C SER A 223 3.59 -3.18 3.88
N ARG A 224 4.62 -3.90 4.30
CA ARG A 224 5.59 -3.48 5.31
C ARG A 224 6.96 -3.68 4.71
N HIS A 225 7.78 -2.65 4.69
CA HIS A 225 9.16 -2.78 4.23
C HIS A 225 10.10 -2.02 5.13
N PHE A 226 11.26 -2.62 5.39
CA PHE A 226 12.41 -1.94 5.98
C PHE A 226 13.59 -2.06 5.01
N PHE A 227 14.15 -0.92 4.62
CA PHE A 227 15.29 -0.84 3.72
C PHE A 227 16.51 -0.28 4.44
N THR A 228 17.66 -0.94 4.30
CA THR A 228 18.97 -0.37 4.64
C THR A 228 19.65 0.09 3.37
N LEU A 229 20.12 1.33 3.37
CA LEU A 229 20.64 2.03 2.20
C LEU A 229 22.11 2.42 2.39
N GLY A 230 22.88 2.46 1.32
CA GLY A 230 24.26 2.95 1.38
C GLY A 230 25.13 2.58 0.19
N PRO A 231 26.41 2.99 0.20
CA PRO A 231 27.30 2.91 -0.95
C PRO A 231 27.81 1.51 -1.30
N GLU A 232 27.56 0.51 -0.46
CA GLU A 232 28.11 -0.84 -0.58
C GLU A 232 27.57 -1.61 -1.80
N THR A 233 26.39 -1.26 -2.29
CA THR A 233 25.78 -1.88 -3.47
C THR A 233 25.58 -0.87 -4.60
N PRO A 234 25.68 -1.29 -5.88
CA PRO A 234 25.41 -0.39 -7.01
C PRO A 234 24.00 0.23 -7.00
N SER A 235 23.01 -0.51 -6.49
CA SER A 235 21.62 -0.05 -6.36
C SER A 235 21.43 0.94 -5.20
N GLY A 236 22.36 1.00 -4.26
CA GLY A 236 22.20 1.76 -3.02
C GLY A 236 21.31 1.07 -1.98
N ILE A 237 20.73 -0.09 -2.29
CA ILE A 237 19.92 -0.90 -1.37
C ILE A 237 20.77 -2.09 -0.93
N ILE A 238 21.07 -2.15 0.36
CA ILE A 238 21.93 -3.16 0.98
C ILE A 238 21.10 -4.30 1.51
N ARG A 239 20.04 -3.95 2.24
CA ARG A 239 19.12 -4.87 2.89
C ARG A 239 17.69 -4.45 2.63
N ARG A 240 16.82 -5.43 2.39
CA ARG A 240 15.38 -5.26 2.34
C ARG A 240 14.75 -6.42 3.10
N VAL A 241 13.79 -6.10 3.96
CA VAL A 241 12.89 -7.07 4.60
C VAL A 241 11.47 -6.60 4.29
N GLU A 242 10.63 -7.48 3.76
CA GLU A 242 9.28 -7.11 3.37
C GLU A 242 8.23 -8.17 3.66
N THR A 243 7.02 -7.70 3.95
CA THR A 243 5.80 -8.52 3.85
C THR A 243 4.78 -7.76 3.04
N ILE A 244 4.18 -8.41 2.05
CA ILE A 244 3.26 -7.80 1.09
C ILE A 244 1.99 -8.66 1.03
N GLU A 245 0.83 -8.01 1.17
CA GLU A 245 -0.47 -8.61 0.96
C GLU A 245 -0.62 -9.02 -0.50
N CYS A 246 -1.14 -10.20 -0.77
CA CYS A 246 -1.29 -10.70 -2.14
C CYS A 246 -2.78 -10.77 -2.51
N PRO A 247 -3.17 -10.49 -3.77
CA PRO A 247 -4.57 -10.63 -4.17
C PRO A 247 -5.05 -12.10 -4.18
N VAL A 248 -4.12 -13.06 -4.18
CA VAL A 248 -4.39 -14.50 -4.32
C VAL A 248 -3.99 -15.34 -3.11
N SER A 249 -3.28 -14.77 -2.14
CA SER A 249 -2.84 -15.38 -0.88
C SER A 249 -2.91 -14.35 0.23
N SER A 250 -2.94 -14.74 1.51
CA SER A 250 -3.07 -13.75 2.59
C SER A 250 -1.88 -12.77 2.64
N TRP A 251 -0.64 -13.26 2.69
CA TRP A 251 0.58 -12.45 2.72
C TRP A 251 1.78 -13.22 2.16
N THR A 252 2.76 -12.50 1.62
CA THR A 252 4.06 -13.04 1.21
C THR A 252 5.19 -12.30 1.90
N PHE A 253 6.16 -13.04 2.40
CA PHE A 253 7.38 -12.52 3.02
C PHE A 253 8.58 -12.74 2.10
N ASP A 254 9.41 -11.72 1.95
CA ASP A 254 10.67 -11.79 1.19
C ASP A 254 11.76 -10.93 1.86
N TYR A 255 13.01 -11.23 1.55
CA TYR A 255 14.14 -10.42 1.96
C TYR A 255 15.30 -10.48 0.96
N HIS A 256 16.16 -9.47 1.00
CA HIS A 256 17.36 -9.39 0.17
C HIS A 256 18.53 -8.81 0.96
N GLY A 257 19.72 -9.39 0.84
CA GLY A 257 20.96 -8.91 1.47
C GLY A 257 21.21 -9.50 2.86
N GLU A 258 22.33 -9.15 3.48
CA GLU A 258 22.73 -9.72 4.78
C GLU A 258 21.90 -9.15 5.95
N PRO A 259 21.42 -10.01 6.88
CA PRO A 259 20.70 -9.55 8.06
C PRO A 259 21.50 -8.54 8.89
N GLN A 260 20.82 -7.49 9.36
CA GLN A 260 21.39 -6.50 10.26
C GLN A 260 21.34 -6.98 11.72
N PRO A 261 22.21 -6.47 12.61
CA PRO A 261 22.31 -6.95 14.00
C PRO A 261 21.04 -6.78 14.85
N PHE A 262 20.15 -5.88 14.45
CA PHE A 262 18.88 -5.62 15.14
C PHE A 262 17.72 -6.50 14.63
N GLU A 263 17.93 -7.26 13.55
CA GLU A 263 16.88 -8.11 12.98
C GLU A 263 16.64 -9.35 13.84
N ASP A 264 15.37 -9.65 14.15
CA ASP A 264 14.97 -10.93 14.73
C ASP A 264 14.78 -11.95 13.60
N THR A 265 15.90 -12.49 13.11
CA THR A 265 15.91 -13.46 12.02
C THR A 265 15.28 -14.81 12.41
N SER A 266 15.10 -15.09 13.70
CA SER A 266 14.43 -16.31 14.17
C SER A 266 12.96 -16.37 13.72
N ARG A 267 12.35 -15.21 13.45
CA ARG A 267 10.99 -15.09 12.95
C ARG A 267 10.85 -15.42 11.47
N TYR A 268 11.92 -15.45 10.69
CA TYR A 268 11.83 -15.57 9.22
C TYR A 268 11.36 -16.94 8.73
N ASP A 269 11.45 -17.96 9.58
CA ASP A 269 10.97 -19.31 9.29
C ASP A 269 9.57 -19.59 9.87
N HIS A 270 8.88 -18.56 10.40
CA HIS A 270 7.56 -18.73 10.99
C HIS A 270 6.55 -19.32 9.98
N PRO A 271 5.66 -20.25 10.36
CA PRO A 271 4.72 -20.89 9.42
C PRO A 271 3.82 -19.89 8.69
N HIS A 272 3.38 -18.83 9.38
CA HIS A 272 2.58 -17.74 8.83
C HIS A 272 3.48 -16.63 8.29
N GLN A 273 3.38 -16.33 6.99
CA GLN A 273 4.27 -15.36 6.33
C GLN A 273 4.12 -13.94 6.87
N ASP A 274 2.92 -13.55 7.26
CA ASP A 274 2.64 -12.27 7.90
C ASP A 274 3.17 -12.13 9.32
N GLU A 275 3.63 -13.21 9.93
CA GLU A 275 4.26 -13.20 11.25
C GLU A 275 5.80 -13.20 11.15
N ARG A 276 6.35 -13.25 9.93
CA ARG A 276 7.81 -13.24 9.69
C ARG A 276 8.44 -11.87 9.77
N PHE A 277 7.65 -10.81 9.59
CA PHE A 277 8.09 -9.42 9.75
C PHE A 277 6.91 -8.52 10.08
N THR A 278 6.57 -8.38 11.36
CA THR A 278 5.34 -7.74 11.86
C THR A 278 5.41 -6.21 11.90
N ASN A 279 4.29 -5.54 12.25
CA ASN A 279 4.27 -4.08 12.47
C ASN A 279 5.18 -3.67 13.65
N ASP A 280 5.19 -4.47 14.71
CA ASP A 280 6.07 -4.21 15.86
C ASP A 280 7.53 -4.40 15.52
N MET A 281 7.87 -5.39 14.68
CA MET A 281 9.24 -5.52 14.16
C MET A 281 9.63 -4.32 13.30
N LEU A 282 8.71 -3.81 12.47
CA LEU A 282 8.95 -2.60 11.68
C LEU A 282 9.24 -1.38 12.58
N ARG A 283 8.50 -1.22 13.69
CA ARG A 283 8.77 -0.18 14.71
C ARG A 283 10.12 -0.39 15.39
N ALA A 284 10.36 -1.60 15.89
CA ALA A 284 11.58 -1.95 16.61
C ALA A 284 12.84 -1.77 15.74
N TYR A 285 12.76 -2.08 14.44
CA TYR A 285 13.88 -1.91 13.52
C TYR A 285 14.20 -0.44 13.28
N ALA A 286 13.18 0.42 13.19
CA ALA A 286 13.37 1.87 13.10
C ALA A 286 13.99 2.44 14.39
N GLU A 287 13.47 2.02 15.55
CA GLU A 287 13.98 2.43 16.86
C GLU A 287 15.43 2.00 17.07
N ALA A 288 15.78 0.77 16.67
CA ALA A 288 17.14 0.23 16.80
C ALA A 288 18.19 1.02 16.02
N VAL A 289 17.78 1.76 14.98
CA VAL A 289 18.67 2.64 14.21
C VAL A 289 18.53 4.11 14.60
N GLY A 290 17.80 4.39 15.69
CA GLY A 290 17.62 5.73 16.26
C GLY A 290 16.60 6.61 15.55
N LEU A 291 15.65 5.99 14.81
CA LEU A 291 14.60 6.70 14.08
C LEU A 291 13.25 6.53 14.77
N ASP A 292 12.39 7.54 14.66
CA ASP A 292 11.01 7.49 15.14
C ASP A 292 10.03 7.98 14.05
N PRO A 293 9.80 7.19 12.99
CA PRO A 293 9.17 7.67 11.77
C PRO A 293 7.70 8.08 11.91
N TRP A 294 7.02 7.57 12.94
CA TRP A 294 5.58 7.78 13.12
C TRP A 294 5.23 8.80 14.20
N ARG A 295 6.24 9.41 14.83
CA ARG A 295 6.06 10.49 15.80
C ARG A 295 6.13 11.84 15.09
N GLU A 296 5.07 12.65 15.21
CA GLU A 296 4.93 13.89 14.44
C GLU A 296 5.98 14.94 14.77
N ASP A 297 6.32 15.09 16.05
CA ASP A 297 7.35 16.02 16.54
C ASP A 297 8.79 15.54 16.26
N PHE A 298 8.95 14.36 15.64
CA PHE A 298 10.26 13.89 15.18
C PHE A 298 10.78 14.71 14.01
N TYR A 299 9.92 15.44 13.30
CA TYR A 299 10.30 16.22 12.12
C TYR A 299 10.30 17.72 12.45
N HIS A 300 11.31 18.43 11.96
CA HIS A 300 11.53 19.83 12.37
C HIS A 300 11.66 20.77 11.17
N PRO A 301 10.94 21.92 11.18
CA PRO A 301 11.19 22.96 10.20
C PRO A 301 12.66 23.46 10.30
N PRO A 302 13.24 23.96 9.20
CA PRO A 302 12.58 24.21 7.92
C PRO A 302 12.35 22.94 7.08
N GLY A 303 11.25 22.94 6.34
CA GLY A 303 10.99 22.00 5.25
C GLY A 303 11.46 22.58 3.92
N HIS A 304 12.00 21.75 3.03
CA HIS A 304 12.45 22.16 1.71
C HIS A 304 11.79 21.32 0.63
N ILE A 305 11.03 21.97 -0.26
CA ILE A 305 10.41 21.34 -1.41
C ILE A 305 11.34 21.44 -2.61
N ILE A 306 11.68 20.28 -3.16
CA ILE A 306 12.42 20.12 -4.40
C ILE A 306 11.42 19.72 -5.49
N PRO A 307 11.06 20.63 -6.40
CA PRO A 307 10.03 20.36 -7.38
C PRO A 307 10.45 19.31 -8.41
N SER A 308 9.44 18.57 -8.89
CA SER A 308 9.45 17.65 -10.04
C SER A 308 10.12 18.21 -11.28
#